data_AF-A0A7C9DEW8-F1
#
_entry.id   AF-A0A7C9DEW8-F1
#
_cell.length_a   1.000
_cell.length_b   1.000
_cell.length_c   1.000
_cell.angle_alpha   90.00
_cell.angle_beta   90.00
_cell.angle_gamma   90.00
#
_symmetry.space_group_name_H-M   'P 1'
#
loop_
_entity.id
_entity.type
_entity.pdbx_description
1 polymer ?
#
loop_
_entity_poly.entity_id
_entity_poly.type
_entity_poly.pdbx_seq_one_letter_code
_entity_poly.pdbx_strand_id
1 'polypeptide(L)'
;VEFFMWLVLLGKINTREKLCTKGILPADQILCAFCSAQAESLDHVLLNCPFSWKVWTSIAKEMAQEVTVQPSFKAFYETWLTVQWRSKRVKKIWISIVFAGA
;
A
#
# COMPACT_ATOMS: atom_id res chain seq x y z
N VAL A 1 9.68 0.56 11.32
CA VAL A 1 8.43 0.54 10.51
C VAL A 1 8.11 -0.89 10.08
N GLU A 2 8.24 -1.88 10.98
CA GLU A 2 7.88 -3.27 10.68
C GLU A 2 6.45 -3.58 11.12
N PHE A 3 6.04 -3.00 12.25
CA PHE A 3 4.71 -3.18 12.81
C PHE A 3 3.60 -2.71 11.88
N PHE A 4 3.80 -1.59 11.17
CA PHE A 4 2.80 -1.09 10.22
C PHE A 4 2.61 -2.05 9.05
N MET A 5 3.69 -2.46 8.37
CA MET A 5 3.59 -3.41 7.26
C MET A 5 3.06 -4.77 7.72
N TRP A 6 3.46 -5.25 8.89
CA TRP A 6 2.91 -6.47 9.48
C TRP A 6 1.39 -6.35 9.73
N LEU A 7 0.92 -5.24 10.29
CA LEU A 7 -0.51 -4.97 10.44
C LEU A 7 -1.23 -4.90 9.10
N VAL A 8 -0.61 -4.29 8.08
CA VAL A 8 -1.16 -4.23 6.72
C VAL A 8 -1.33 -5.64 6.14
N LEU A 9 -0.29 -6.47 6.23
CA LEU A 9 -0.33 -7.85 5.73
C LEU A 9 -1.36 -8.72 6.48
N LEU A 10 -1.60 -8.44 7.76
CA LEU A 10 -2.68 -9.07 8.54
C LEU A 10 -4.07 -8.46 8.28
N GLY A 11 -4.17 -7.40 7.46
CA GLY A 11 -5.42 -6.68 7.27
C GLY A 11 -5.92 -6.02 8.56
N LYS A 12 -5.04 -5.60 9.46
CA LYS A 12 -5.37 -5.05 10.78
C LYS A 12 -5.25 -3.53 10.90
N ILE A 13 -5.00 -2.82 9.79
CA ILE A 13 -5.03 -1.35 9.81
C ILE A 13 -6.47 -0.82 9.94
N ASN A 14 -6.63 0.30 10.67
CA ASN A 14 -7.90 0.99 10.87
C ASN A 14 -8.20 1.90 9.68
N THR A 15 -8.83 1.37 8.64
CA THR A 15 -9.36 2.17 7.54
C THR A 15 -10.71 2.77 7.93
N ARG A 16 -11.13 3.88 7.29
CA ARG A 16 -12.44 4.49 7.59
C ARG A 16 -13.60 3.51 7.42
N GLU A 17 -13.54 2.64 6.41
CA GLU A 17 -14.53 1.56 6.23
C GLU A 17 -14.58 0.63 7.46
N LYS A 18 -13.43 0.18 7.99
CA LYS A 18 -13.38 -0.67 9.19
C LYS A 18 -13.79 0.04 10.47
N LEU A 19 -13.54 1.34 10.57
CA LEU A 19 -14.00 2.14 11.70
C LEU A 19 -15.52 2.33 11.64
N CYS A 20 -16.10 2.44 10.45
CA CYS A 20 -17.55 2.49 10.25
C CYS A 20 -18.22 1.16 10.64
N THR A 21 -17.67 0.00 10.25
CA THR A 21 -18.24 -1.30 10.66
C THR A 21 -18.16 -1.55 12.16
N LYS A 22 -17.22 -0.89 12.85
CA LYS A 22 -17.12 -0.88 14.32
C LYS A 22 -18.01 0.16 15.01
N GLY A 23 -18.77 0.96 14.26
CA GLY A 23 -19.61 2.05 14.79
C GLY A 23 -18.83 3.24 15.34
N ILE A 24 -17.53 3.36 15.03
CA ILE A 24 -16.67 4.46 15.49
C ILE A 24 -16.81 5.67 14.56
N LEU A 25 -16.93 5.43 13.26
CA LEU A 25 -17.20 6.48 12.26
C LEU A 25 -18.61 6.32 11.67
N PRO A 26 -19.29 7.43 11.34
CA PRO A 26 -20.55 7.37 10.62
C PRO A 26 -20.33 7.00 9.14
N ALA A 27 -21.38 6.44 8.51
CA ALA A 27 -21.31 5.87 7.17
C ALA A 27 -21.04 6.91 6.07
N ASP A 28 -21.36 8.18 6.31
CA ASP A 28 -21.07 9.30 5.41
C ASP A 28 -19.58 9.72 5.42
N GLN A 29 -18.79 9.23 6.37
CA GLN A 29 -17.36 9.54 6.51
C GLN A 29 -16.43 8.41 6.02
N ILE A 30 -16.94 7.45 5.26
CA ILE A 30 -16.13 6.31 4.78
C ILE A 30 -15.18 6.66 3.63
N LEU A 31 -15.34 7.82 2.99
CA LEU A 31 -14.55 8.19 1.81
C LEU A 31 -13.06 8.27 2.13
N CYS A 32 -12.23 7.85 1.18
CA CYS A 32 -10.78 7.87 1.26
C CYS A 32 -10.25 9.28 1.56
N ALA A 33 -9.33 9.37 2.54
CA ALA A 33 -8.70 10.64 2.92
C ALA A 33 -7.90 11.30 1.78
N PHE A 34 -7.46 10.53 0.77
CA PHE A 34 -6.63 11.06 -0.32
C PHE A 34 -7.42 11.48 -1.57
N CYS A 35 -8.35 10.65 -2.03
CA CYS A 35 -9.08 10.92 -3.27
C CYS A 35 -10.51 11.40 -3.04
N SER A 36 -11.08 11.17 -1.85
CA SER A 36 -12.46 11.51 -1.49
C SER A 36 -13.53 11.00 -2.48
N ALA A 37 -13.21 9.98 -3.28
CA ALA A 37 -14.07 9.50 -4.37
C ALA A 37 -14.57 8.06 -4.17
N GLN A 38 -13.90 7.27 -3.35
CA GLN A 38 -14.24 5.88 -3.05
C GLN A 38 -14.08 5.63 -1.54
N ALA A 39 -14.80 4.65 -1.00
CA ALA A 39 -14.63 4.20 0.39
C ALA A 39 -13.17 3.79 0.68
N GLU A 40 -12.68 4.16 1.86
CA GLU A 40 -11.34 3.86 2.33
C GLU A 40 -11.24 2.41 2.80
N SER A 41 -10.81 1.54 1.90
CA SER A 41 -10.36 0.19 2.22
C SER A 41 -8.82 0.10 2.23
N LEU A 42 -8.27 -1.01 2.71
CA LEU A 42 -6.82 -1.22 2.76
C LEU A 42 -6.22 -1.19 1.36
N ASP A 43 -6.80 -1.96 0.44
CA ASP A 43 -6.34 -2.03 -0.94
C ASP A 43 -6.54 -0.71 -1.67
N HIS A 44 -7.62 0.02 -1.38
CA HIS A 44 -7.80 1.35 -1.94
C HIS A 44 -6.72 2.31 -1.44
N VAL A 45 -6.63 2.55 -0.14
CA VAL A 45 -5.74 3.58 0.42
C VAL A 45 -4.27 3.28 0.17
N LEU A 46 -3.87 2.01 0.10
CA LEU A 46 -2.47 1.63 -0.11
C LEU A 46 -2.10 1.35 -1.57
N LEU A 47 -3.05 1.05 -2.46
CA LEU A 47 -2.74 0.65 -3.85
C LEU A 47 -3.62 1.36 -4.88
N ASN A 48 -4.93 1.13 -4.83
CA ASN A 48 -5.85 1.50 -5.91
C ASN A 48 -6.22 2.99 -5.93
N CYS A 49 -5.96 3.71 -4.85
CA CYS A 49 -6.19 5.15 -4.78
C CYS A 49 -5.33 5.86 -5.84
N PRO A 50 -5.89 6.77 -6.65
CA PRO A 50 -5.11 7.51 -7.65
C PRO A 50 -3.90 8.23 -7.07
N PHE A 51 -3.98 8.68 -5.81
CA PHE A 51 -2.83 9.24 -5.09
C PHE A 51 -1.75 8.20 -4.85
N SER A 52 -2.10 7.07 -4.22
CA SER A 52 -1.16 6.00 -3.88
C SER A 52 -0.56 5.35 -5.13
N TRP A 53 -1.36 5.19 -6.19
CA TRP A 53 -0.87 4.70 -7.48
C TRP A 53 0.19 5.61 -8.10
N LYS A 54 0.02 6.93 -8.01
CA LYS A 54 1.05 7.90 -8.45
C LYS A 54 2.34 7.76 -7.65
N VAL A 55 2.24 7.52 -6.34
CA VAL A 55 3.41 7.27 -5.49
C VAL A 55 4.14 6.01 -5.95
N TRP A 56 3.43 4.88 -6.10
CA TRP A 56 4.05 3.61 -6.51
C TRP A 56 4.67 3.68 -7.90
N THR A 57 3.99 4.30 -8.86
CA THR A 57 4.52 4.48 -10.22
C THR A 57 5.76 5.36 -10.25
N SER A 58 5.81 6.41 -9.42
CA SER A 58 7.02 7.22 -9.26
C SER A 58 8.17 6.40 -8.68
N ILE A 59 7.92 5.62 -7.61
CA ILE A 59 8.98 4.82 -6.99
C ILE A 59 9.46 3.71 -7.92
N ALA A 60 8.55 3.02 -8.61
CA ALA A 60 8.90 1.98 -9.57
C ALA A 60 9.78 2.53 -10.70
N LYS A 61 9.45 3.72 -11.22
CA LYS A 61 10.24 4.40 -12.25
C LYS A 61 11.68 4.65 -11.77
N GLU A 62 11.86 5.19 -10.56
CA GLU A 62 13.20 5.40 -9.96
C GLU A 62 13.96 4.08 -9.77
N MET A 63 13.25 2.97 -9.55
CA MET A 63 13.83 1.64 -9.37
C MET A 63 13.96 0.83 -10.67
N ALA A 64 13.60 1.41 -11.82
CA ALA A 64 13.50 0.71 -13.11
C ALA A 64 12.67 -0.59 -13.01
N GLN A 65 11.52 -0.50 -12.34
CA GLN A 65 10.51 -1.54 -12.20
C GLN A 65 9.20 -1.10 -12.84
N GLU A 66 8.37 -2.07 -13.21
CA GLU A 66 7.01 -1.83 -13.69
C GLU A 66 6.00 -2.05 -12.57
N VAL A 67 5.05 -1.12 -12.43
CA VAL A 67 3.90 -1.29 -11.53
C VAL A 67 2.82 -2.04 -12.29
N THR A 68 2.54 -3.27 -11.85
CA THR A 68 1.41 -4.04 -12.37
C THR A 68 0.17 -3.79 -11.54
N VAL A 69 -1.00 -3.80 -12.18
CA VAL A 69 -2.27 -3.76 -11.47
C VAL A 69 -2.44 -5.10 -10.76
N GLN A 70 -2.76 -5.05 -9.47
CA GLN A 70 -2.84 -6.22 -8.62
C GLN A 70 -4.19 -6.22 -7.88
N PRO A 71 -4.76 -7.41 -7.61
CA PRO A 71 -6.08 -7.51 -6.99
C PRO A 71 -6.09 -7.11 -5.51
N SER A 72 -4.92 -7.02 -4.87
CA SER A 72 -4.76 -6.58 -3.48
C SER A 72 -3.37 -6.02 -3.23
N PHE A 73 -3.23 -5.25 -2.16
CA PHE A 73 -1.94 -4.79 -1.68
C PHE A 73 -1.01 -5.96 -1.32
N LYS A 74 -1.56 -7.09 -0.83
CA LYS A 74 -0.76 -8.30 -0.54
C LYS A 74 -0.16 -8.91 -1.81
N ALA A 75 -0.96 -9.06 -2.87
CA ALA A 75 -0.46 -9.56 -4.15
C ALA A 75 0.56 -8.61 -4.79
N PHE A 76 0.32 -7.30 -4.67
CA PHE A 76 1.30 -6.28 -5.04
C PHE A 76 2.60 -6.45 -4.28
N TYR A 77 2.54 -6.57 -2.95
CA TYR A 77 3.70 -6.79 -2.11
C TYR A 77 4.47 -8.07 -2.48
N GLU A 78 3.79 -9.19 -2.68
CA GLU A 78 4.41 -10.48 -3.04
C GLU A 78 5.11 -10.43 -4.40
N THR A 79 4.54 -9.71 -5.37
CA THR A 79 5.16 -9.50 -6.67
C THR A 79 6.52 -8.82 -6.50
N TRP A 80 6.60 -7.77 -5.67
CA TRP A 80 7.84 -7.01 -5.48
C TRP A 80 8.90 -7.73 -4.62
N LEU A 81 8.52 -8.79 -3.89
CA LEU A 81 9.50 -9.69 -3.29
C LEU A 81 10.21 -10.58 -4.33
N THR A 82 9.53 -10.87 -5.44
CA THR A 82 9.96 -11.83 -6.45
C THR A 82 10.45 -11.19 -7.75
N VAL A 83 10.21 -9.88 -7.96
CA VAL A 83 10.74 -9.16 -9.12
C VAL A 83 12.27 -9.25 -9.21
N GLN A 84 12.76 -9.26 -10.45
CA GLN A 84 14.18 -9.20 -10.73
C GLN A 84 14.68 -7.76 -10.53
N TRP A 85 15.49 -7.60 -9.49
CA TRP A 85 16.09 -6.31 -9.16
C TRP A 85 17.31 -6.06 -10.03
N ARG A 86 17.39 -4.86 -10.63
CA ARG A 86 18.56 -4.45 -11.40
C ARG A 86 19.88 -4.55 -10.62
N SER A 87 19.85 -4.33 -9.31
CA SER A 87 21.02 -4.52 -8.46
C SER A 87 20.64 -4.89 -7.02
N LYS A 88 21.57 -5.54 -6.32
CA LYS A 88 21.46 -5.80 -4.87
C LYS A 88 21.29 -4.51 -4.05
N ARG A 89 21.86 -3.39 -4.51
CA ARG A 89 21.73 -2.08 -3.85
C ARG A 89 20.30 -1.56 -3.96
N VAL A 90 19.69 -1.60 -5.14
CA VAL A 90 18.30 -1.17 -5.34
C VAL A 90 17.35 -2.08 -4.55
N LYS A 91 17.58 -3.40 -4.54
CA LYS A 91 16.83 -4.33 -3.69
C LYS A 91 16.92 -3.96 -2.22
N LYS A 92 18.12 -3.63 -1.71
CA LYS A 92 18.30 -3.18 -0.33
C LYS A 92 17.59 -1.85 -0.05
N ILE A 93 17.70 -0.87 -0.95
CA ILE A 93 17.00 0.42 -0.81
C ILE A 93 15.49 0.20 -0.75
N TRP A 94 14.93 -0.64 -1.62
CA TRP A 94 13.52 -0.98 -1.59
C TRP A 94 13.12 -1.64 -0.28
N ILE A 95 13.89 -2.64 0.16
CA ILE A 95 13.66 -3.27 1.46
C ILE A 95 13.74 -2.22 2.57
N SER A 96 14.67 -1.26 2.53
CA SER A 96 14.73 -0.20 3.55
C SER A 96 13.56 0.79 3.47
N ILE A 97 13.03 1.10 2.28
CA ILE A 97 11.88 2.01 2.13
C ILE A 97 10.58 1.35 2.62
N VAL A 98 10.38 0.08 2.26
CA VAL A 98 9.18 -0.67 2.62
C VAL A 98 9.29 -1.27 4.04
N PHE A 99 10.50 -1.59 4.49
CA PHE A 99 10.80 -2.27 5.76
C PHE A 99 11.86 -1.54 6.61
N ALA A 100 11.87 -0.20 6.68
CA ALA A 100 12.81 0.52 7.55
C ALA A 100 12.80 -0.07 8.97
N GLY A 101 13.83 -0.84 9.36
CA GLY A 101 13.93 -1.48 10.68
C GLY A 101 14.76 -2.77 10.85
N ALA A 102 15.36 -3.37 9.82
CA ALA A 102 16.31 -4.48 10.01
C ALA A 102 17.75 -4.01 10.25
#